data_AF-E4Z7H0-F1
#
_entry.id   AF-E4Z7H0-F1
#
_cell.length_a   1.000
_cell.length_b   1.000
_cell.length_c   1.000
_cell.angle_alpha   90.00
_cell.angle_beta   90.00
_cell.angle_gamma   90.00
#
_symmetry.space_group_name_H-M   'P 1'
#
loop_
_entity.id
_entity.type
_entity.pdbx_description
1 polymer ?
#
loop_
_entity_poly.entity_id
_entity_poly.type
_entity_poly.pdbx_seq_one_letter_code
_entity_poly.pdbx_strand_id
1 'polypeptide(L)'
;PAFPYKFKFKFSGCPNDCVAAIARSDISVIGTWRDEIRIDQAAVKEYVAGNYPPNGGAHSGRDWGKFDLQKEVIDLCPTQCVWLEGDELKIDDKECTRCMHCINVMPRALRPGADQGASILIGAKAPILEGAQMSTLIIPFMKVSKDDEYEDLIELIEKVWDWWMEVGKNRERVGETMQRVGLPTFIKVMEIDPIPQMIKSRARTLTSSGMKKSTGRLRARHR
;
A
#
# COMPACT_ATOMS: atom_id res chain seq x y z
N PRO A 1 29.82 -7.47 -5.25
CA PRO A 1 28.46 -6.90 -5.02
C PRO A 1 28.46 -5.42 -5.44
N ALA A 2 27.60 -5.02 -6.38
CA ALA A 2 27.61 -3.68 -6.98
C ALA A 2 26.85 -2.61 -6.16
N PHE A 3 26.04 -3.04 -5.19
CA PHE A 3 25.20 -2.15 -4.39
C PHE A 3 25.89 -1.63 -3.12
N PRO A 4 25.48 -0.45 -2.60
CA PRO A 4 25.94 0.06 -1.30
C PRO A 4 25.65 -0.89 -0.13
N TYR A 5 24.57 -1.68 -0.22
CA TYR A 5 24.24 -2.71 0.78
C TYR A 5 23.34 -3.83 0.22
N LYS A 6 22.67 -4.58 1.11
CA LYS A 6 21.70 -5.63 0.74
C LYS A 6 20.42 -5.00 0.17
N PHE A 7 19.84 -5.65 -0.83
CA PHE A 7 18.57 -5.28 -1.46
C PHE A 7 17.70 -6.53 -1.65
N LYS A 8 16.38 -6.41 -1.45
CA LYS A 8 15.44 -7.55 -1.44
C LYS A 8 14.14 -7.20 -2.15
N PHE A 9 13.65 -8.16 -2.92
CA PHE A 9 12.30 -8.16 -3.51
C PHE A 9 11.38 -9.14 -2.77
N LYS A 10 10.11 -8.77 -2.61
CA LYS A 10 9.02 -9.71 -2.29
C LYS A 10 7.74 -9.29 -3.00
N PHE A 11 6.94 -10.29 -3.33
CA PHE A 11 5.72 -10.16 -4.12
C PHE A 11 4.58 -10.85 -3.36
N SER A 12 3.55 -10.09 -3.03
CA SER A 12 2.32 -10.58 -2.40
C SER A 12 1.15 -10.36 -3.34
N GLY A 13 0.32 -11.39 -3.53
CA GLY A 13 -0.80 -11.32 -4.48
C GLY A 13 -1.96 -10.40 -4.05
N CYS A 14 -2.05 -10.06 -2.75
CA CYS A 14 -3.08 -9.16 -2.22
C CYS A 14 -2.63 -8.52 -0.89
N PRO A 15 -3.42 -7.57 -0.33
CA PRO A 15 -3.09 -6.87 0.92
C PRO A 15 -3.05 -7.73 2.20
N ASN A 16 -3.48 -9.00 2.15
CA ASN A 16 -3.22 -9.95 3.24
C ASN A 16 -1.72 -10.22 3.43
N ASP A 17 -0.89 -9.91 2.43
CA ASP A 17 0.57 -9.90 2.49
C ASP A 17 1.19 -11.18 3.08
N CYS A 18 0.81 -12.35 2.55
CA CYS A 18 1.20 -13.66 3.11
C CYS A 18 2.72 -13.92 3.16
N VAL A 19 3.53 -13.22 2.35
CA VAL A 19 5.01 -13.31 2.42
C VAL A 19 5.65 -12.18 3.25
N ALA A 20 4.82 -11.30 3.83
CA ALA A 20 5.20 -10.12 4.59
C ALA A 20 6.18 -9.22 3.81
N ALA A 21 5.85 -8.93 2.55
CA ALA A 21 6.59 -8.05 1.67
C ALA A 21 6.79 -6.68 2.34
N ILE A 22 5.71 -6.05 2.84
CA ILE A 22 5.76 -4.69 3.40
C ILE A 22 6.77 -4.52 4.54
N ALA A 23 7.12 -5.60 5.23
CA ALA A 23 8.05 -5.58 6.36
C ALA A 23 9.43 -6.14 6.05
N ARG A 24 9.60 -6.92 4.96
CA ARG A 24 10.77 -7.79 4.75
C ARG A 24 11.44 -7.65 3.39
N SER A 25 11.12 -6.61 2.62
CA SER A 25 11.77 -6.28 1.34
C SER A 25 12.03 -4.79 1.17
N ASP A 26 13.11 -4.48 0.45
CA ASP A 26 13.45 -3.12 0.04
C ASP A 26 12.45 -2.62 -1.01
N ILE A 27 11.99 -3.51 -1.91
CA ILE A 27 10.86 -3.29 -2.82
C ILE A 27 9.79 -4.34 -2.55
N SER A 28 8.61 -3.86 -2.19
CA SER A 28 7.43 -4.64 -1.83
C SER A 28 6.36 -4.44 -2.89
N VAL A 29 6.03 -5.50 -3.62
CA VAL A 29 4.97 -5.50 -4.63
C VAL A 29 3.75 -6.18 -4.04
N ILE A 30 2.66 -5.44 -3.86
CA ILE A 30 1.44 -5.95 -3.22
C ILE A 30 0.26 -5.76 -4.16
N GLY A 31 -0.30 -6.88 -4.63
CA GLY A 31 -1.42 -6.89 -5.56
C GLY A 31 -2.66 -6.18 -5.02
N THR A 32 -3.43 -5.56 -5.92
CA THR A 32 -4.68 -4.86 -5.65
C THR A 32 -5.53 -4.81 -6.94
N TRP A 33 -6.71 -4.21 -6.85
CA TRP A 33 -7.56 -3.83 -7.99
C TRP A 33 -7.96 -2.36 -7.88
N ARG A 34 -8.56 -1.79 -8.93
CA ARG A 34 -9.04 -0.39 -8.94
C ARG A 34 -10.47 -0.19 -9.46
N ASP A 35 -11.16 -1.28 -9.81
CA ASP A 35 -12.59 -1.34 -10.11
C ASP A 35 -13.39 -1.85 -8.90
N GLU A 36 -14.67 -2.18 -9.11
CA GLU A 36 -15.61 -2.54 -8.05
C GLU A 36 -15.38 -3.97 -7.51
N ILE A 37 -15.66 -4.18 -6.22
CA ILE A 37 -15.74 -5.53 -5.65
C ILE A 37 -16.90 -6.27 -6.33
N ARG A 38 -16.63 -7.50 -6.78
CA ARG A 38 -17.67 -8.34 -7.40
C ARG A 38 -18.47 -9.05 -6.32
N ILE A 39 -19.78 -8.82 -6.31
CA ILE A 39 -20.72 -9.34 -5.31
C ILE A 39 -21.67 -10.36 -5.94
N ASP A 40 -21.71 -11.56 -5.37
CA ASP A 40 -22.75 -12.56 -5.64
C ASP A 40 -23.78 -12.51 -4.50
N GLN A 41 -24.91 -11.83 -4.75
CA GLN A 41 -25.97 -11.66 -3.75
C GLN A 41 -26.61 -12.99 -3.33
N ALA A 42 -26.65 -14.00 -4.21
CA ALA A 42 -27.16 -15.31 -3.83
C ALA A 42 -26.23 -15.97 -2.80
N ALA A 43 -24.91 -15.87 -3.02
CA ALA A 43 -23.94 -16.36 -2.06
C ALA A 43 -23.95 -15.56 -0.74
N VAL A 44 -24.21 -14.26 -0.76
CA VAL A 44 -24.42 -13.46 0.48
C VAL A 44 -25.58 -14.04 1.30
N LYS A 45 -26.71 -14.35 0.66
CA LYS A 45 -27.87 -14.95 1.33
C LYS A 45 -27.54 -16.30 1.96
N GLU A 46 -26.72 -17.12 1.32
CA GLU A 46 -26.24 -18.39 1.87
C GLU A 46 -25.35 -18.23 3.11
N TYR A 47 -24.54 -17.16 3.18
CA TYR A 47 -23.81 -16.83 4.41
C TYR A 47 -24.76 -16.45 5.55
N VAL A 48 -25.73 -15.56 5.28
CA VAL A 48 -26.72 -15.11 6.28
C VAL A 48 -27.60 -16.27 6.76
N ALA A 49 -27.94 -17.21 5.87
CA ALA A 49 -28.68 -18.43 6.22
C ALA A 49 -27.84 -19.43 7.04
N GLY A 50 -26.52 -19.25 7.13
CA GLY A 50 -25.59 -20.16 7.82
C GLY A 50 -25.19 -21.39 7.01
N ASN A 51 -25.49 -21.43 5.71
CA ASN A 51 -25.13 -22.54 4.83
C ASN A 51 -23.65 -22.48 4.42
N TYR A 52 -23.03 -21.30 4.43
CA TYR A 52 -21.61 -21.11 4.19
C TYR A 52 -20.88 -20.69 5.48
N PRO A 53 -19.80 -21.38 5.87
CA PRO A 53 -19.03 -20.97 7.04
C PRO A 53 -18.28 -19.66 6.74
N PRO A 54 -18.36 -18.64 7.62
CA PRO A 54 -17.59 -17.41 7.45
C PRO A 54 -16.10 -17.70 7.53
N ASN A 55 -15.31 -16.89 6.83
CA ASN A 55 -13.86 -16.97 6.76
C ASN A 55 -13.34 -18.37 6.37
N GLY A 56 -14.06 -19.04 5.47
CA GLY A 56 -13.73 -20.41 5.04
C GLY A 56 -13.73 -21.44 6.17
N GLY A 57 -14.39 -21.17 7.30
CA GLY A 57 -14.38 -22.05 8.47
C GLY A 57 -13.13 -21.92 9.36
N ALA A 58 -12.32 -20.86 9.20
CA ALA A 58 -11.11 -20.63 9.99
C ALA A 58 -11.34 -20.60 11.51
N HIS A 59 -12.57 -20.31 11.95
CA HIS A 59 -12.94 -20.20 13.36
C HIS A 59 -13.81 -21.36 13.88
N SER A 60 -13.93 -22.46 13.11
CA SER A 60 -14.76 -23.63 13.45
C SER A 60 -14.34 -24.37 14.74
N GLY A 61 -13.14 -24.11 15.26
CA GLY A 61 -12.65 -24.71 16.50
C GLY A 61 -13.26 -24.15 17.80
N ARG A 62 -14.14 -23.15 17.72
CA ARG A 62 -14.85 -22.55 18.86
C ARG A 62 -16.26 -22.14 18.44
N ASP A 63 -17.20 -22.22 19.38
CA ASP A 63 -18.54 -21.65 19.18
C ASP A 63 -18.51 -20.13 19.37
N TRP A 64 -18.75 -19.40 18.27
CA TRP A 64 -18.86 -17.95 18.21
C TRP A 64 -20.31 -17.47 18.03
N GLY A 65 -21.27 -18.41 17.99
CA GLY A 65 -22.64 -18.15 17.57
C GLY A 65 -22.84 -18.24 16.06
N LYS A 66 -24.06 -17.92 15.61
CA LYS A 66 -24.39 -17.84 14.17
C LYS A 66 -23.73 -16.61 13.56
N PHE A 67 -23.33 -16.73 12.29
CA PHE A 67 -22.79 -15.62 11.52
C PHE A 67 -23.73 -14.41 11.55
N ASP A 68 -23.18 -13.25 11.87
CA ASP A 68 -23.89 -11.97 11.89
C ASP A 68 -23.21 -11.00 10.91
N LEU A 69 -23.83 -10.79 9.74
CA LEU A 69 -23.30 -9.93 8.67
C LEU A 69 -23.05 -8.49 9.15
N GLN A 70 -23.89 -7.98 10.05
CA GLN A 70 -23.74 -6.63 10.59
C GLN A 70 -22.47 -6.57 11.45
N LYS A 71 -22.35 -7.46 12.43
CA LYS A 71 -21.24 -7.45 13.40
C LYS A 71 -19.90 -7.88 12.82
N GLU A 72 -19.90 -8.81 11.87
CA GLU A 72 -18.68 -9.46 11.39
C GLU A 72 -18.14 -8.86 10.09
N VAL A 73 -18.95 -8.08 9.35
CA VAL A 73 -18.53 -7.45 8.09
C VAL A 73 -18.77 -5.95 8.09
N ILE A 74 -20.02 -5.50 8.29
CA ILE A 74 -20.37 -4.08 8.11
C ILE A 74 -19.73 -3.21 9.18
N ASP A 75 -19.93 -3.53 10.46
CA ASP A 75 -19.41 -2.75 11.59
C ASP A 75 -17.87 -2.77 11.67
N LEU A 76 -17.23 -3.75 11.01
CA LEU A 76 -15.78 -3.92 10.97
C LEU A 76 -15.14 -3.34 9.71
N CYS A 77 -15.92 -2.83 8.75
CA CYS A 77 -15.35 -2.17 7.59
C CYS A 77 -14.63 -0.87 8.03
N PRO A 78 -13.32 -0.73 7.79
CA PRO A 78 -12.53 0.38 8.34
C PRO A 78 -12.95 1.75 7.81
N THR A 79 -13.61 1.81 6.66
CA THR A 79 -14.13 3.05 6.05
C THR A 79 -15.65 3.16 6.11
N GLN A 80 -16.34 2.19 6.75
CA GLN A 80 -17.80 2.16 6.86
C GLN A 80 -18.53 2.28 5.51
N CYS A 81 -17.90 1.79 4.43
CA CYS A 81 -18.42 1.89 3.07
C CYS A 81 -19.30 0.71 2.63
N VAL A 82 -19.77 -0.12 3.58
CA VAL A 82 -20.56 -1.33 3.32
C VAL A 82 -21.88 -1.22 4.07
N TRP A 83 -23.01 -1.52 3.43
CA TRP A 83 -24.33 -1.47 4.08
C TRP A 83 -25.30 -2.46 3.45
N LEU A 84 -26.50 -2.58 4.03
CA LEU A 84 -27.63 -3.32 3.46
C LEU A 84 -28.68 -2.35 2.91
N GLU A 85 -29.13 -2.62 1.69
CA GLU A 85 -30.37 -2.07 1.12
C GLU A 85 -31.41 -3.18 1.04
N GLY A 86 -32.31 -3.24 2.02
CA GLY A 86 -33.18 -4.42 2.18
C GLY A 86 -32.34 -5.65 2.54
N ASP A 87 -32.32 -6.64 1.65
CA ASP A 87 -31.53 -7.88 1.78
C ASP A 87 -30.29 -7.91 0.86
N GLU A 88 -30.00 -6.82 0.13
CA GLU A 88 -28.83 -6.73 -0.75
C GLU A 88 -27.65 -6.03 -0.06
N LEU A 89 -26.47 -6.66 -0.12
CA LEU A 89 -25.22 -6.06 0.34
C LEU A 89 -24.72 -5.05 -0.69
N LYS A 90 -24.47 -3.81 -0.26
CA LYS A 90 -23.91 -2.73 -1.08
C LYS A 90 -22.54 -2.32 -0.56
N ILE A 91 -21.68 -1.89 -1.48
CA ILE A 91 -20.33 -1.39 -1.19
C ILE A 91 -20.14 -0.11 -2.00
N ASP A 92 -19.69 0.96 -1.34
CA ASP A 92 -19.18 2.15 -2.02
C ASP A 92 -17.68 1.95 -2.26
N ASP A 93 -17.35 1.43 -3.43
CA ASP A 93 -15.97 1.12 -3.81
C ASP A 93 -15.05 2.35 -3.88
N LYS A 94 -15.62 3.56 -4.00
CA LYS A 94 -14.82 4.80 -3.99
C LYS A 94 -14.24 5.08 -2.61
N GLU A 95 -14.96 4.70 -1.56
CA GLU A 95 -14.54 4.81 -0.16
C GLU A 95 -13.87 3.51 0.34
N CYS A 96 -13.77 2.49 -0.50
CA CYS A 96 -13.10 1.23 -0.17
C CYS A 96 -11.57 1.37 -0.23
N THR A 97 -10.90 1.03 0.88
CA THR A 97 -9.44 0.98 0.96
C THR A 97 -8.85 -0.39 0.62
N ARG A 98 -9.69 -1.34 0.19
CA ARG A 98 -9.29 -2.70 -0.26
C ARG A 98 -8.53 -3.49 0.80
N CYS A 99 -8.93 -3.37 2.07
CA CYS A 99 -8.30 -4.03 3.21
C CYS A 99 -8.44 -5.56 3.28
N MET A 100 -9.16 -6.17 2.32
CA MET A 100 -9.49 -7.60 2.24
C MET A 100 -10.48 -8.15 3.28
N HIS A 101 -10.84 -7.42 4.35
CA HIS A 101 -11.68 -7.96 5.44
C HIS A 101 -12.96 -8.65 4.97
N CYS A 102 -13.82 -7.95 4.22
CA CYS A 102 -15.09 -8.50 3.75
C CYS A 102 -14.89 -9.71 2.81
N ILE A 103 -13.90 -9.67 1.91
CA ILE A 103 -13.54 -10.78 1.02
C ILE A 103 -13.01 -11.98 1.82
N ASN A 104 -12.20 -11.74 2.85
CA ASN A 104 -11.69 -12.78 3.72
C ASN A 104 -12.83 -13.47 4.48
N VAL A 105 -13.82 -12.71 4.98
CA VAL A 105 -14.97 -13.26 5.70
C VAL A 105 -15.94 -13.99 4.75
N MET A 106 -16.20 -13.46 3.55
CA MET A 106 -17.16 -14.03 2.61
C MET A 106 -16.56 -14.38 1.23
N PRO A 107 -15.54 -15.26 1.15
CA PRO A 107 -14.78 -15.49 -0.08
C PRO A 107 -15.58 -16.17 -1.19
N ARG A 108 -16.72 -16.79 -0.88
CA ARG A 108 -17.64 -17.36 -1.89
C ARG A 108 -18.55 -16.31 -2.51
N ALA A 109 -18.77 -15.19 -1.82
CA ALA A 109 -19.71 -14.13 -2.25
C ALA A 109 -18.99 -12.89 -2.79
N LEU A 110 -17.84 -12.55 -2.23
CA LEU A 110 -17.08 -11.35 -2.58
C LEU A 110 -15.76 -11.71 -3.25
N ARG A 111 -15.44 -11.04 -4.35
CA ARG A 111 -14.17 -11.22 -5.06
C ARG A 111 -13.52 -9.87 -5.35
N PRO A 112 -12.17 -9.81 -5.39
CA PRO A 112 -11.47 -8.65 -5.94
C PRO A 112 -12.02 -8.26 -7.31
N GLY A 113 -11.92 -6.98 -7.66
CA GLY A 113 -12.24 -6.48 -8.99
C GLY A 113 -11.39 -7.12 -10.09
N ALA A 114 -11.80 -6.91 -11.34
CA ALA A 114 -11.18 -7.44 -12.54
C ALA A 114 -10.03 -6.57 -13.06
N ASP A 115 -10.02 -5.26 -12.77
CA ASP A 115 -8.94 -4.35 -13.12
C ASP A 115 -7.80 -4.43 -12.09
N GLN A 116 -6.99 -5.49 -12.23
CA GLN A 116 -5.94 -5.86 -11.29
C GLN A 116 -4.59 -5.21 -11.59
N GLY A 117 -3.79 -5.01 -10.55
CA GLY A 117 -2.43 -4.47 -10.62
C GLY A 117 -1.74 -4.63 -9.26
N ALA A 118 -0.75 -3.79 -8.96
CA ALA A 118 -0.09 -3.80 -7.66
C ALA A 118 0.24 -2.39 -7.16
N SER A 119 0.30 -2.25 -5.85
CA SER A 119 0.97 -1.14 -5.18
C SER A 119 2.44 -1.46 -4.98
N ILE A 120 3.31 -0.49 -5.25
CA ILE A 120 4.76 -0.61 -5.03
C ILE A 120 5.16 0.22 -3.82
N LEU A 121 5.73 -0.44 -2.82
CA LEU A 121 6.18 0.18 -1.58
C LEU A 121 7.68 -0.05 -1.38
N ILE A 122 8.38 0.95 -0.86
CA ILE A 122 9.86 0.95 -0.79
C ILE A 122 10.36 1.22 0.62
N GLY A 123 11.42 0.52 1.03
CA GLY A 123 12.27 0.90 2.16
C GLY A 123 12.20 0.01 3.40
N ALA A 124 11.56 -1.16 3.39
CA ALA A 124 11.48 -1.96 4.62
C ALA A 124 12.84 -2.50 5.09
N LYS A 125 13.05 -2.45 6.40
CA LYS A 125 14.25 -2.99 7.04
C LYS A 125 14.05 -3.32 8.52
N ALA A 126 14.90 -4.23 8.98
CA ALA A 126 15.12 -4.48 10.40
C ALA A 126 15.78 -3.27 11.10
N PRO A 127 15.83 -3.22 12.44
CA PRO A 127 16.24 -2.04 13.19
C PRO A 127 17.59 -1.41 12.80
N ILE A 128 18.64 -2.20 12.59
CA ILE A 128 20.00 -1.64 12.40
C ILE A 128 20.10 -0.91 11.04
N LEU A 129 20.56 0.35 10.97
CA LEU A 129 21.02 1.21 12.07
C LEU A 129 19.92 2.19 12.55
N GLU A 130 19.23 2.85 11.62
CA GLU A 130 18.31 3.98 11.91
C GLU A 130 16.87 3.58 12.25
N GLY A 131 16.70 2.46 12.96
CA GLY A 131 15.39 1.94 13.36
C GLY A 131 14.71 1.05 12.31
N ALA A 132 13.65 0.37 12.75
CA ALA A 132 12.89 -0.52 11.89
C ALA A 132 11.95 0.29 11.01
N GLN A 133 11.82 -0.12 9.75
CA GLN A 133 10.95 0.54 8.78
C GLN A 133 10.08 -0.52 8.11
N MET A 134 8.79 -0.24 7.97
CA MET A 134 7.96 -0.85 6.94
C MET A 134 8.10 -0.03 5.65
N SER A 135 7.82 -0.66 4.51
CA SER A 135 7.85 0.03 3.23
C SER A 135 6.85 1.19 3.18
N THR A 136 7.24 2.29 2.55
CA THR A 136 6.39 3.46 2.28
C THR A 136 5.74 3.32 0.91
N LEU A 137 4.46 3.67 0.77
CA LEU A 137 3.74 3.63 -0.51
C LEU A 137 4.33 4.66 -1.49
N ILE A 138 4.83 4.19 -2.64
CA ILE A 138 5.42 5.04 -3.69
C ILE A 138 4.52 5.08 -4.91
N ILE A 139 4.12 3.92 -5.43
CA ILE A 139 3.17 3.81 -6.55
C ILE A 139 1.88 3.17 -6.03
N PRO A 140 0.75 3.90 -5.96
CA PRO A 140 -0.52 3.33 -5.49
C PRO A 140 -1.03 2.20 -6.38
N PHE A 141 -0.85 2.33 -7.69
CA PHE A 141 -1.30 1.35 -8.67
C PHE A 141 -0.39 1.36 -9.89
N MET A 142 0.11 0.18 -10.24
CA MET A 142 0.88 -0.11 -11.44
C MET A 142 0.29 -1.38 -12.05
N LYS A 143 0.16 -1.41 -13.38
CA LYS A 143 -0.12 -2.66 -14.07
C LYS A 143 1.14 -3.52 -14.04
N VAL A 144 0.98 -4.77 -13.64
CA VAL A 144 2.08 -5.73 -13.57
C VAL A 144 1.65 -6.90 -14.43
N SER A 145 2.02 -6.86 -15.70
CA SER A 145 1.65 -7.88 -16.67
C SER A 145 2.87 -8.68 -17.10
N LYS A 146 2.65 -9.92 -17.51
CA LYS A 146 3.66 -10.67 -18.25
C LYS A 146 3.71 -10.23 -19.71
N ASP A 147 2.62 -9.65 -20.22
CA ASP A 147 2.45 -9.31 -21.63
C ASP A 147 3.41 -8.19 -22.08
N ASP A 148 3.80 -7.31 -21.16
CA ASP A 148 4.80 -6.24 -21.32
C ASP A 148 6.13 -6.61 -20.64
N GLU A 149 6.36 -7.89 -20.34
CA GLU A 149 7.54 -8.38 -19.63
C GLU A 149 7.85 -7.64 -18.32
N TYR A 150 6.83 -7.08 -17.66
CA TYR A 150 6.95 -6.28 -16.44
C TYR A 150 7.76 -4.98 -16.59
N GLU A 151 7.79 -4.40 -17.80
CA GLU A 151 8.57 -3.21 -18.18
C GLU A 151 8.49 -2.08 -17.13
N ASP A 152 7.28 -1.58 -16.83
CA ASP A 152 7.05 -0.50 -15.85
C ASP A 152 7.68 -0.78 -14.47
N LEU A 153 7.62 -2.03 -14.02
CA LEU A 153 8.16 -2.43 -12.72
C LEU A 153 9.69 -2.50 -12.78
N ILE A 154 10.25 -3.03 -13.86
CA ILE A 154 11.70 -3.13 -14.07
C ILE A 154 12.30 -1.73 -14.16
N GLU A 155 11.71 -0.82 -14.94
CA GLU A 155 12.16 0.56 -15.07
C GLU A 155 12.19 1.29 -13.71
N LEU A 156 11.13 1.11 -12.89
CA LEU A 156 11.11 1.68 -11.54
C LEU A 156 12.23 1.09 -10.66
N ILE A 157 12.46 -0.22 -10.73
CA ILE A 157 13.51 -0.90 -9.95
C ILE A 157 14.89 -0.38 -10.35
N GLU A 158 15.17 -0.29 -11.65
CA GLU A 158 16.44 0.20 -12.18
C GLU A 158 16.66 1.67 -11.79
N LYS A 159 15.65 2.52 -11.90
CA LYS A 159 15.72 3.92 -11.45
C LYS A 159 16.03 4.05 -9.96
N VAL A 160 15.45 3.19 -9.12
CA VAL A 160 15.75 3.14 -7.68
C VAL A 160 17.19 2.68 -7.44
N TRP A 161 17.66 1.69 -8.19
CA TRP A 161 19.04 1.20 -8.09
C TRP A 161 20.04 2.26 -8.52
N ASP A 162 19.87 2.89 -9.69
CA ASP A 162 20.76 3.93 -10.19
C ASP A 162 20.89 5.08 -9.18
N TRP A 163 19.76 5.57 -8.68
CA TRP A 163 19.77 6.60 -7.63
C TRP A 163 20.50 6.12 -6.37
N TRP A 164 20.13 4.96 -5.83
CA TRP A 164 20.68 4.47 -4.57
C TRP A 164 22.16 4.10 -4.67
N MET A 165 22.63 3.57 -5.80
CA MET A 165 24.04 3.28 -6.04
C MET A 165 24.90 4.54 -6.04
N GLU A 166 24.37 5.65 -6.56
CA GLU A 166 25.07 6.94 -6.60
C GLU A 166 25.08 7.66 -5.25
N VAL A 167 23.96 7.68 -4.53
CA VAL A 167 23.81 8.50 -3.31
C VAL A 167 23.85 7.73 -1.98
N GLY A 168 23.77 6.40 -2.05
CA GLY A 168 23.75 5.51 -0.90
C GLY A 168 25.12 5.46 -0.22
N LYS A 169 25.14 5.64 1.10
CA LYS A 169 26.38 5.49 1.87
C LYS A 169 26.74 4.02 2.02
N ASN A 170 28.00 3.75 2.34
CA ASN A 170 28.46 2.40 2.65
C ASN A 170 27.58 1.76 3.73
N ARG A 171 26.99 0.60 3.42
CA ARG A 171 26.07 -0.15 4.31
C ARG A 171 24.79 0.59 4.71
N GLU A 172 24.34 1.54 3.91
CA GLU A 172 23.06 2.22 4.08
C GLU A 172 21.99 1.55 3.23
N ARG A 173 20.86 1.15 3.84
CA ARG A 173 19.72 0.58 3.11
C ARG A 173 18.95 1.66 2.35
N VAL A 174 18.26 1.30 1.27
CA VAL A 174 17.47 2.25 0.49
C VAL A 174 16.47 3.04 1.35
N GLY A 175 15.83 2.40 2.33
CA GLY A 175 14.92 3.08 3.27
C GLY A 175 15.61 4.09 4.21
N GLU A 176 16.88 3.86 4.57
CA GLU A 176 17.69 4.82 5.34
C GLU A 176 18.12 5.98 4.44
N THR A 177 18.50 5.70 3.19
CA THR A 177 18.77 6.73 2.18
C THR A 177 17.54 7.61 1.94
N MET A 178 16.35 7.02 1.81
CA MET A 178 15.07 7.75 1.69
C MET A 178 14.80 8.62 2.92
N GLN A 179 15.04 8.12 4.12
CA GLN A 179 14.86 8.88 5.36
C GLN A 179 15.84 10.06 5.45
N ARG A 180 17.12 9.85 5.09
CA ARG A 180 18.17 10.88 5.13
C ARG A 180 17.97 11.96 4.08
N VAL A 181 17.65 11.58 2.85
CA VAL A 181 17.50 12.48 1.69
C VAL A 181 16.11 13.14 1.66
N GLY A 182 15.14 12.49 2.28
CA GLY A 182 13.76 12.93 2.40
C GLY A 182 12.87 12.38 1.29
N LEU A 183 11.67 11.94 1.66
CA LEU A 183 10.66 11.43 0.72
C LEU A 183 10.34 12.41 -0.42
N PRO A 184 10.20 13.74 -0.22
CA PRO A 184 9.95 14.66 -1.34
C PRO A 184 11.06 14.67 -2.39
N THR A 185 12.32 14.58 -1.95
CA THR A 185 13.46 14.51 -2.85
C THR A 185 13.47 13.19 -3.61
N PHE A 186 13.22 12.08 -2.90
CA PHE A 186 13.11 10.75 -3.53
C PHE A 186 12.03 10.72 -4.61
N ILE A 187 10.81 11.18 -4.30
CA ILE A 187 9.69 11.25 -5.25
C ILE A 187 10.05 12.09 -6.48
N LYS A 188 10.73 13.23 -6.28
CA LYS A 188 11.21 14.07 -7.38
C LYS A 188 12.23 13.36 -8.27
N VAL A 189 13.19 12.63 -7.69
CA VAL A 189 14.21 11.88 -8.46
C VAL A 189 13.58 10.72 -9.21
N MET A 190 12.55 10.08 -8.64
CA MET A 190 11.78 9.06 -9.33
C MET A 190 10.85 9.63 -10.40
N GLU A 191 10.73 10.97 -10.51
CA GLU A 191 9.84 11.68 -11.44
C GLU A 191 8.37 11.28 -11.29
N ILE A 192 7.94 11.10 -10.04
CA ILE A 192 6.56 10.77 -9.69
C ILE A 192 5.87 12.03 -9.13
N ASP A 193 4.61 12.25 -9.50
CA ASP A 193 3.83 13.33 -8.90
C ASP A 193 3.50 13.03 -7.43
N PRO A 194 3.75 13.98 -6.50
CA PRO A 194 3.41 13.79 -5.10
C PRO A 194 1.89 13.83 -4.92
N ILE A 195 1.34 12.76 -4.35
CA ILE A 195 -0.10 12.60 -4.10
C ILE A 195 -0.37 12.32 -2.62
N PRO A 196 -1.57 12.64 -2.10
CA PRO A 196 -1.90 12.45 -0.68
C PRO A 196 -1.70 11.02 -0.16
N GLN A 197 -1.89 10.01 -1.01
CA GLN A 197 -1.81 8.58 -0.67
C GLN A 197 -0.40 8.17 -0.19
N MET A 198 0.65 8.91 -0.57
CA MET A 198 2.03 8.61 -0.17
C MET A 198 2.31 8.90 1.31
N ILE A 199 1.41 9.62 2.00
CA ILE A 199 1.58 10.00 3.41
C ILE A 199 0.35 9.63 4.24
N LYS A 200 0.57 9.23 5.49
CA LYS A 200 -0.53 8.99 6.43
C LYS A 200 -1.19 10.28 6.93
N SER A 201 -0.39 11.34 7.10
CA SER A 201 -0.83 12.64 7.60
C SER A 201 0.12 13.74 7.16
N ARG A 202 -0.37 14.97 7.07
CA ARG A 202 0.47 16.15 6.75
C ARG A 202 1.58 16.34 7.79
N ALA A 203 2.72 16.84 7.34
CA ALA A 203 3.81 17.22 8.25
C ALA A 203 3.34 18.35 9.18
N ARG A 204 3.65 18.23 10.48
CA ARG A 204 3.36 19.27 11.48
C ARG A 204 4.32 20.45 11.41
N THR A 205 5.48 20.24 10.78
CA THR A 205 6.52 21.26 10.59
C THR A 205 6.88 21.29 9.12
N LEU A 206 6.79 22.47 8.51
CA LEU A 206 7.13 22.68 7.11
C LEU A 206 8.59 23.14 7.01
N THR A 207 9.39 22.42 6.23
CA THR A 207 10.72 22.87 5.80
C THR A 207 10.60 23.46 4.40
N SER A 208 10.88 24.76 4.24
CA SER A 208 10.96 25.38 2.92
C SER A 208 12.34 25.16 2.30
N SER A 209 12.37 24.85 1.01
CA SER A 209 13.63 24.78 0.27
C SER A 209 14.19 26.19 0.07
N GLY A 210 15.46 26.35 0.46
CA GLY A 210 16.35 27.51 0.29
C GLY A 210 15.81 28.74 -0.46
N MET A 211 15.75 29.86 0.26
CA MET A 211 15.45 31.17 -0.29
C MET A 211 16.72 31.72 -0.96
N LYS A 212 16.75 31.92 -2.29
CA LYS A 212 17.80 32.72 -2.95
C LYS A 212 17.66 34.19 -2.51
N LYS A 213 18.14 34.52 -1.31
CA LYS A 213 18.18 35.89 -0.80
C LYS A 213 19.47 36.56 -1.27
N SER A 214 19.33 37.60 -2.08
CA SER A 214 20.42 38.54 -2.33
C SER A 214 20.50 39.52 -1.16
N THR A 215 21.63 39.52 -0.46
CA THR A 215 21.95 40.50 0.61
C THR A 215 21.91 41.92 0.08
N GLY A 216 22.29 42.16 -1.18
CA GLY A 216 22.19 43.47 -1.84
C GLY A 216 20.74 43.97 -1.97
N ARG A 217 19.81 43.10 -2.39
CA ARG A 217 18.38 43.46 -2.43
C ARG A 217 17.78 43.69 -1.05
N LEU A 218 18.25 42.99 -0.02
CA LEU A 218 17.77 43.17 1.34
C LEU A 218 18.21 44.53 1.91
N ARG A 219 19.50 44.89 1.72
CA ARG A 219 20.08 46.17 2.16
C ARG A 219 19.50 47.39 1.43
N ALA A 220 19.02 47.23 0.19
CA ALA A 220 18.36 48.31 -0.54
C ALA A 220 16.96 48.65 0.02
N ARG A 221 16.31 47.71 0.72
CA ARG A 221 14.95 47.88 1.24
C ARG A 221 14.89 48.16 2.74
N HIS A 222 15.94 47.81 3.47
CA HIS A 222 16.07 48.05 4.90
C HIS A 222 17.44 48.68 5.16
N ARG A 223 17.44 49.94 5.60
CA ARG A 223 18.65 50.68 5.99
C ARG A 223 19.26 50.10 7.26
#